data_AF-A0A0S6W453-F1
#
_entry.id   AF-A0A0S6W453-F1
#
_cell.length_a   1.000
_cell.length_b   1.000
_cell.length_c   1.000
_cell.angle_alpha   90.00
_cell.angle_beta   90.00
_cell.angle_gamma   90.00
#
_symmetry.space_group_name_H-M   'P 1'
#
loop_
_entity.id
_entity.type
_entity.pdbx_description
1 polymer ?
#
loop_
_entity_poly.entity_id
_entity_poly.type
_entity_poly.pdbx_seq_one_letter_code
_entity_poly.pdbx_strand_id
1 'polypeptide(L)'
;MSAPTRNQFIDARCGVKNRRYAGNACEHYEIFTQECALLKAQDGQVFWKNCRAAFEVFYDTVNFCNETMRKQYDALPVDDAENLAFDDMIRRLTAQRMNIANVAAWRNYVMKMAYREIRRILVKQGLLYRKRLCGNCAHLTPAKPSICDEKGIERKKTDEPCDDYEKNIHRFESLDGGDDAEKRERIEKLYAEIANTLQERAQAMAEDTDHFYDDAMRLLRERAEREPFGSVRRKICRRQHDIFVNIFALLAEGTPKEQVEQALAKKYRLKNARTIRRDLDEIRAFLRENVRDSQ
;
A
#
# COMPACT_ATOMS: atom_id res chain seq x y z
N MET A 1 0.02 28.98 10.58
CA MET A 1 1.43 29.15 10.14
C MET A 1 1.48 29.00 8.64
N SER A 2 2.04 29.96 7.92
CA SER A 2 2.18 29.93 6.46
C SER A 2 3.14 28.80 6.05
N ALA A 3 2.81 28.02 5.04
CA ALA A 3 3.71 26.99 4.54
C ALA A 3 5.02 27.64 4.03
N PRO A 4 6.20 27.11 4.38
CA PRO A 4 7.46 27.65 3.91
C PRO A 4 7.49 27.65 2.39
N THR A 5 8.03 28.71 1.80
CA THR A 5 8.13 28.80 0.34
C THR A 5 9.05 27.70 -0.19
N ARG A 6 8.87 27.33 -1.47
CA ARG A 6 9.61 26.24 -2.12
C ARG A 6 11.13 26.32 -1.94
N ASN A 7 11.68 27.54 -1.91
CA ASN A 7 13.12 27.77 -1.74
C ASN A 7 13.56 27.64 -0.27
N GLN A 8 12.71 28.04 0.68
CA GLN A 8 13.01 27.93 2.12
C GLN A 8 13.20 26.47 2.57
N PHE A 9 12.48 25.53 1.97
CA PHE A 9 12.63 24.11 2.29
C PHE A 9 13.97 23.54 1.80
N ILE A 10 14.40 23.91 0.59
CA ILE A 10 15.66 23.46 0.02
C ILE A 10 16.83 24.08 0.78
N ASP A 11 16.74 25.38 1.08
CA ASP A 11 17.74 26.08 1.89
C ASP A 11 17.87 25.51 3.31
N ALA A 12 16.75 25.06 3.90
CA ALA A 12 16.75 24.45 5.23
C ALA A 12 17.35 23.03 5.26
N ARG A 13 17.35 22.31 4.14
CA ARG A 13 17.82 20.92 4.07
C ARG A 13 19.17 20.76 3.36
N CYS A 14 19.48 21.57 2.36
CA CYS A 14 20.70 21.48 1.55
C CYS A 14 21.55 22.75 1.60
N GLY A 15 20.99 23.89 2.04
CA GLY A 15 21.70 25.16 2.16
C GLY A 15 22.35 25.41 3.52
N VAL A 16 23.00 26.57 3.61
CA VAL A 16 23.78 27.08 4.76
C VAL A 16 22.95 27.16 6.07
N LYS A 17 21.62 27.27 5.95
CA LYS A 17 20.72 27.37 7.11
C LYS A 17 20.48 26.04 7.81
N ASN A 18 21.01 24.93 7.30
CA ASN A 18 20.82 23.62 7.91
C ASN A 18 21.80 23.42 9.09
N ARG A 19 21.25 23.28 10.31
CA ARG A 19 22.02 22.96 11.52
C ARG A 19 22.79 21.64 11.42
N ARG A 20 22.37 20.71 10.56
CA ARG A 20 23.04 19.40 10.37
C ARG A 20 24.42 19.49 9.74
N TYR A 21 24.68 20.52 8.95
CA TYR A 21 25.97 20.72 8.31
C TYR A 21 26.81 21.75 9.08
N ALA A 22 26.49 21.98 10.35
CA ALA A 22 27.14 22.99 11.20
C ALA A 22 27.18 24.39 10.54
N GLY A 23 26.13 24.75 9.79
CA GLY A 23 26.05 26.01 9.06
C GLY A 23 26.71 25.99 7.68
N ASN A 24 27.20 24.84 7.19
CA ASN A 24 27.71 24.71 5.82
C ASN A 24 26.60 24.24 4.86
N ALA A 25 26.77 24.48 3.56
CA ALA A 25 25.90 23.86 2.56
C ALA A 25 26.29 22.39 2.35
N CYS A 26 25.35 21.61 1.84
CA CYS A 26 25.61 20.24 1.39
C CYS A 26 26.66 20.26 0.26
N GLU A 27 27.68 19.41 0.36
CA GLU A 27 28.78 19.32 -0.63
C GLU A 27 28.33 18.97 -2.05
N HIS A 28 27.12 18.41 -2.19
CA HIS A 28 26.53 18.05 -3.48
C HIS A 28 25.52 19.08 -3.98
N TYR A 29 25.31 20.19 -3.26
CA TYR A 29 24.29 21.19 -3.59
C TYR A 29 24.96 22.53 -3.93
N GLU A 30 24.73 23.00 -5.16
CA GLU A 30 25.25 24.28 -5.63
C GLU A 30 24.22 25.38 -5.34
N ILE A 31 24.55 26.31 -4.43
CA ILE A 31 23.60 27.32 -3.92
C ILE A 31 23.13 28.23 -5.06
N PHE A 32 24.03 28.64 -5.94
CA PHE A 32 23.73 29.61 -6.99
C PHE A 32 22.80 29.06 -8.07
N THR A 33 23.02 27.82 -8.49
CA THR A 33 22.23 27.17 -9.55
C THR A 33 21.06 26.37 -9.00
N GLN A 34 21.04 26.12 -7.69
CA GLN A 34 20.11 25.22 -7.00
C GLN A 34 20.11 23.78 -7.56
N GLU A 35 21.22 23.39 -8.20
CA GLU A 35 21.42 22.06 -8.74
C GLU A 35 21.99 21.12 -7.68
N CYS A 36 21.66 19.83 -7.79
CA CYS A 36 22.28 18.79 -6.98
C CYS A 36 23.11 17.87 -7.88
N ALA A 37 24.41 17.75 -7.59
CA ALA A 37 25.33 16.90 -8.35
C ALA A 37 24.88 15.42 -8.36
N LEU A 38 24.32 14.93 -7.25
CA LEU A 38 23.78 13.57 -7.17
C LEU A 38 22.55 13.37 -8.07
N LEU A 39 21.70 14.38 -8.22
CA LEU A 39 20.57 14.33 -9.16
C LEU A 39 21.03 14.45 -10.62
N LYS A 40 22.10 15.22 -10.86
CA LYS A 40 22.68 15.44 -12.19
C LYS A 40 23.34 14.19 -12.77
N ALA A 41 23.88 13.33 -11.90
CA ALA A 41 24.40 12.02 -12.28
C ALA A 41 23.31 11.06 -12.80
N GLN A 42 22.01 11.39 -12.64
CA GLN A 42 20.84 10.61 -13.08
C GLN A 42 20.79 9.15 -12.57
N ASP A 43 21.57 8.84 -11.55
CA ASP A 43 21.52 7.55 -10.87
C ASP A 43 20.69 7.69 -9.58
N GLY A 44 19.43 7.25 -9.66
CA GLY A 44 18.52 7.30 -8.52
C GLY A 44 19.02 6.47 -7.34
N GLN A 45 19.68 5.33 -7.55
CA GLN A 45 20.21 4.52 -6.44
C GLN A 45 21.33 5.26 -5.71
N VAL A 46 22.25 5.86 -6.45
CA VAL A 46 23.34 6.68 -5.88
C VAL A 46 22.76 7.90 -5.16
N PHE A 47 21.76 8.56 -5.74
CA PHE A 47 21.09 9.68 -5.08
C PHE A 47 20.44 9.27 -3.77
N TRP A 48 19.62 8.21 -3.73
CA TRP A 48 18.94 7.79 -2.50
C TRP A 48 19.91 7.25 -1.45
N LYS A 49 21.03 6.65 -1.86
CA LYS A 49 22.07 6.16 -0.96
C LYS A 49 22.89 7.29 -0.33
N ASN A 50 23.22 8.32 -1.11
CA ASN A 50 24.16 9.38 -0.69
C ASN A 50 23.45 10.66 -0.21
N CYS A 51 22.22 10.91 -0.68
CA CYS A 51 21.42 12.06 -0.24
C CYS A 51 20.77 11.76 1.11
N ARG A 52 21.43 12.24 2.19
CA ARG A 52 20.94 12.08 3.56
C ARG A 52 19.56 12.70 3.82
N ALA A 53 19.13 13.66 2.99
CA ALA A 53 17.82 14.30 3.12
C ALA A 53 16.71 13.57 2.34
N ALA A 54 17.03 12.61 1.46
CA ALA A 54 16.04 12.04 0.54
C ALA A 54 14.86 11.37 1.27
N PHE A 55 15.14 10.55 2.28
CA PHE A 55 14.10 9.89 3.06
C PHE A 55 13.25 10.87 3.86
N GLU A 56 13.86 11.88 4.45
CA GLU A 56 13.13 12.87 5.24
C GLU A 56 12.20 13.72 4.38
N VAL A 57 12.68 14.18 3.24
CA VAL A 57 11.82 14.91 2.30
C VAL A 57 10.66 14.03 1.85
N PHE A 58 10.90 12.73 1.64
CA PHE A 58 9.85 11.78 1.31
C PHE A 58 8.82 11.61 2.42
N TYR A 59 9.23 11.35 3.66
CA TYR A 59 8.31 11.21 4.80
C TYR A 59 7.55 12.51 5.10
N ASP A 60 8.24 13.66 5.10
CA ASP A 60 7.61 14.97 5.27
C ASP A 60 6.53 15.20 4.19
N THR A 61 6.83 14.82 2.95
CA THR A 61 5.91 14.97 1.82
C THR A 61 4.69 14.04 1.96
N VAL A 62 4.90 12.79 2.38
CA VAL A 62 3.80 11.86 2.63
C VAL A 62 2.90 12.37 3.75
N ASN A 63 3.48 12.82 4.87
CA ASN A 63 2.74 13.39 6.00
C ASN A 63 1.93 14.61 5.55
N PHE A 64 2.55 15.53 4.82
CA PHE A 64 1.87 16.69 4.24
C PHE A 64 0.70 16.29 3.33
N CYS A 65 0.89 15.28 2.46
CA CYS A 65 -0.19 14.78 1.60
C CYS A 65 -1.31 14.14 2.42
N ASN A 66 -0.99 13.37 3.46
CA ASN A 66 -1.99 12.79 4.37
C ASN A 66 -2.78 13.87 5.11
N GLU A 67 -2.12 14.87 5.69
CA GLU A 67 -2.79 16.02 6.33
C GLU A 67 -3.69 16.78 5.35
N THR A 68 -3.20 16.98 4.12
CA THR A 68 -3.99 17.63 3.07
C THR A 68 -5.24 16.82 2.73
N MET A 69 -5.13 15.50 2.64
CA MET A 69 -6.29 14.62 2.42
C MET A 69 -7.24 14.65 3.61
N ARG A 70 -6.73 14.58 4.86
CA ARG A 70 -7.56 14.68 6.08
C ARG A 70 -8.38 15.97 6.09
N LYS A 71 -7.75 17.11 5.77
CA LYS A 71 -8.44 18.41 5.68
C LYS A 71 -9.44 18.50 4.52
N GLN A 72 -9.23 17.76 3.44
CA GLN A 72 -10.16 17.73 2.30
C GLN A 72 -11.34 16.78 2.52
N TYR A 73 -11.20 15.82 3.43
CA TYR A 73 -12.14 14.74 3.65
C TYR A 73 -12.23 14.46 5.16
N ASP A 74 -13.05 15.24 5.86
CA ASP A 74 -13.17 15.27 7.33
C ASP A 74 -13.44 13.90 8.00
N ALA A 75 -13.96 12.92 7.26
CA ALA A 75 -14.35 11.61 7.76
C ALA A 75 -13.39 10.45 7.40
N LEU A 76 -12.20 10.73 6.86
CA LEU A 76 -11.27 9.66 6.53
C LEU A 76 -10.59 9.07 7.78
N PRO A 77 -10.67 7.75 8.03
CA PRO A 77 -9.88 7.09 9.06
C PRO A 77 -8.42 6.93 8.58
N VAL A 78 -7.69 8.04 8.37
CA VAL A 78 -6.30 8.03 7.85
C VAL A 78 -5.28 7.80 8.97
N ASP A 79 -5.63 7.14 10.06
CA ASP A 79 -4.61 6.74 11.05
C ASP A 79 -3.81 5.50 10.58
N ASP A 80 -4.26 4.82 9.53
CA ASP A 80 -3.55 3.69 8.92
C ASP A 80 -2.51 4.14 7.87
N ALA A 81 -1.55 4.98 8.27
CA ALA A 81 -0.30 5.10 7.52
C ALA A 81 0.42 3.74 7.35
N GLU A 82 0.01 2.74 8.13
CA GLU A 82 0.48 1.35 8.14
C GLU A 82 0.27 0.60 6.81
N ASN A 83 -0.66 1.04 5.95
CA ASN A 83 -0.93 0.38 4.67
C ASN A 83 -0.27 1.03 3.45
N LEU A 84 0.53 2.09 3.64
CA LEU A 84 1.33 2.67 2.56
C LEU A 84 2.51 1.75 2.28
N ALA A 85 2.57 1.16 1.08
CA ALA A 85 3.71 0.39 0.61
C ALA A 85 4.91 1.32 0.31
N PHE A 86 5.49 1.90 1.36
CA PHE A 86 6.60 2.86 1.29
C PHE A 86 7.77 2.31 0.49
N ASP A 87 8.11 1.03 0.69
CA ASP A 87 9.17 0.34 -0.04
C ASP A 87 8.91 0.33 -1.56
N ASP A 88 7.66 0.17 -1.98
CA ASP A 88 7.31 0.19 -3.39
C ASP A 88 7.37 1.61 -3.98
N MET A 89 6.96 2.63 -3.20
CA MET A 89 7.13 4.03 -3.61
C MET A 89 8.61 4.40 -3.72
N ILE A 90 9.44 4.04 -2.75
CA ILE A 90 10.88 4.30 -2.74
C ILE A 90 11.54 3.58 -3.91
N ARG A 91 11.19 2.31 -4.17
CA ARG A 91 11.69 1.55 -5.33
C ARG A 91 11.37 2.25 -6.65
N ARG A 92 10.12 2.71 -6.84
CA ARG A 92 9.70 3.48 -8.03
C ARG A 92 10.45 4.80 -8.14
N LEU A 93 10.62 5.52 -7.03
CA LEU A 93 11.36 6.78 -6.97
C LEU A 93 12.86 6.59 -7.26
N THR A 94 13.42 5.45 -6.89
CA THR A 94 14.83 5.10 -7.10
C THR A 94 15.08 4.66 -8.53
N ALA A 95 14.11 3.99 -9.17
CA ALA A 95 14.20 3.56 -10.56
C ALA A 95 13.97 4.71 -11.57
N GLN A 96 13.33 5.80 -11.14
CA GLN A 96 13.00 6.90 -12.02
C GLN A 96 14.23 7.75 -12.37
N ARG A 97 14.51 7.88 -13.67
CA ARG A 97 15.42 8.93 -14.18
C ARG A 97 14.69 10.26 -14.25
N MET A 98 15.32 11.31 -13.73
CA MET A 98 14.80 12.67 -13.85
C MET A 98 15.55 13.44 -14.93
N ASN A 99 14.78 14.09 -15.80
CA ASN A 99 15.34 14.94 -16.86
C ASN A 99 15.89 16.28 -16.32
N ILE A 100 15.49 16.67 -15.11
CA ILE A 100 15.87 17.95 -14.49
C ILE A 100 16.52 17.65 -13.14
N ALA A 101 17.80 17.99 -13.01
CA ALA A 101 18.64 17.75 -11.84
C ALA A 101 18.42 18.76 -10.69
N ASN A 102 17.17 19.18 -10.50
CA ASN A 102 16.79 20.21 -9.55
C ASN A 102 16.05 19.58 -8.36
N VAL A 103 16.49 19.89 -7.13
CA VAL A 103 15.90 19.34 -5.88
C VAL A 103 14.41 19.70 -5.75
N ALA A 104 14.03 20.88 -6.21
CA ALA A 104 12.65 21.34 -6.23
C ALA A 104 11.80 20.55 -7.25
N ALA A 105 12.38 20.13 -8.38
CA ALA A 105 11.70 19.26 -9.35
C ALA A 105 11.52 17.85 -8.78
N TRP A 106 12.56 17.33 -8.13
CA TRP A 106 12.52 16.04 -7.42
C TRP A 106 11.46 16.01 -6.33
N ARG A 107 11.43 17.01 -5.43
CA ARG A 107 10.41 17.12 -4.38
C ARG A 107 9.00 17.16 -4.96
N ASN A 108 8.79 17.92 -6.03
CA ASN A 108 7.48 17.97 -6.69
C ASN A 108 7.09 16.60 -7.29
N TYR A 109 8.07 15.85 -7.80
CA TYR A 109 7.84 14.50 -8.28
C TYR A 109 7.45 13.55 -7.12
N VAL A 110 8.21 13.58 -6.02
CA VAL A 110 7.88 12.84 -4.78
C VAL A 110 6.47 13.18 -4.30
N MET A 111 6.10 14.46 -4.27
CA MET A 111 4.77 14.93 -3.87
C MET A 111 3.67 14.41 -4.78
N LYS A 112 3.86 14.47 -6.10
CA LYS A 112 2.90 13.92 -7.07
C LYS A 112 2.74 12.41 -6.90
N MET A 113 3.84 11.69 -6.67
CA MET A 113 3.83 10.24 -6.46
C MET A 113 3.13 9.87 -5.16
N ALA A 114 3.53 10.46 -4.03
CA ALA A 114 2.91 10.24 -2.72
C ALA A 114 1.40 10.54 -2.78
N TYR A 115 1.00 11.70 -3.30
CA TYR A 115 -0.41 12.06 -3.45
C TYR A 115 -1.19 11.04 -4.29
N ARG A 116 -0.63 10.59 -5.43
CA ARG A 116 -1.27 9.58 -6.28
C ARG A 116 -1.42 8.24 -5.57
N GLU A 117 -0.41 7.82 -4.83
CA GLU A 117 -0.40 6.53 -4.15
C GLU A 117 -1.36 6.50 -2.96
N ILE A 118 -1.30 7.52 -2.10
CA ILE A 118 -2.27 7.72 -1.00
C ILE A 118 -3.67 7.67 -1.58
N ARG A 119 -3.92 8.44 -2.65
CA ARG A 119 -5.22 8.45 -3.31
C ARG A 119 -5.61 7.09 -3.92
N ARG A 120 -4.66 6.34 -4.49
CA ARG A 120 -4.90 4.99 -5.02
C ARG A 120 -5.33 4.03 -3.92
N ILE A 121 -4.69 4.09 -2.76
CA ILE A 121 -5.00 3.26 -1.59
C ILE A 121 -6.39 3.61 -1.06
N LEU A 122 -6.65 4.90 -0.85
CA LEU A 122 -7.96 5.37 -0.39
C LEU A 122 -9.08 4.97 -1.37
N VAL A 123 -8.81 5.00 -2.69
CA VAL A 123 -9.75 4.48 -3.71
C VAL A 123 -9.95 2.98 -3.59
N LYS A 124 -8.88 2.21 -3.40
CA LYS A 124 -8.95 0.75 -3.25
C LYS A 124 -9.74 0.35 -1.99
N GLN A 125 -9.63 1.15 -0.93
CA GLN A 125 -10.37 0.98 0.33
C GLN A 125 -11.82 1.48 0.25
N GLY A 126 -12.25 2.05 -0.87
CA GLY A 126 -13.60 2.63 -1.01
C GLY A 126 -13.78 3.98 -0.31
N LEU A 127 -12.74 4.52 0.30
CA LEU A 127 -12.76 5.78 1.06
C LEU A 127 -12.75 7.02 0.16
N LEU A 128 -12.18 6.89 -1.04
CA LEU A 128 -12.27 7.91 -2.07
C LEU A 128 -12.89 7.34 -3.33
N TYR A 129 -13.74 8.12 -4.00
CA TYR A 129 -14.12 7.80 -5.36
C TYR A 129 -12.90 8.00 -6.28
N ARG A 130 -12.81 7.19 -7.35
CA ARG A 130 -11.95 7.56 -8.48
C ARG A 130 -12.47 8.90 -8.98
N LYS A 131 -11.79 10.03 -8.69
CA LYS A 131 -11.96 11.34 -9.36
C LYS A 131 -12.20 11.03 -10.82
N ARG A 132 -13.47 11.06 -11.18
CA ARG A 132 -13.90 11.21 -12.55
C ARG A 132 -13.71 12.70 -12.76
N LEU A 133 -12.55 13.07 -13.29
CA LEU A 133 -12.47 14.33 -14.01
C LEU A 133 -13.60 14.23 -15.05
N CYS A 134 -14.44 15.26 -15.16
CA CYS A 134 -15.36 15.37 -16.29
C CYS A 134 -14.55 15.04 -17.57
N GLY A 135 -14.93 13.93 -18.20
CA GLY A 135 -14.05 13.15 -19.07
C GLY A 135 -14.41 11.67 -19.15
N ASN A 136 -15.11 11.14 -18.14
CA ASN A 136 -15.82 9.85 -18.21
C ASN A 136 -17.30 10.06 -17.81
N CYS A 137 -17.99 10.99 -18.48
CA CYS A 137 -19.45 10.90 -18.54
C CYS A 137 -19.79 9.53 -19.14
N ALA A 138 -20.82 8.84 -18.64
CA ALA A 138 -21.26 7.58 -19.26
C ALA A 138 -21.64 7.80 -20.74
N HIS A 139 -22.07 9.02 -21.04
CA HIS A 139 -22.43 9.49 -22.38
C HIS A 139 -21.24 10.12 -23.14
N LEU A 140 -19.99 10.09 -22.64
CA LEU A 140 -18.87 10.66 -23.40
C LEU A 140 -18.21 9.59 -24.27
N THR A 141 -18.19 9.85 -25.58
CA THR A 141 -17.48 8.99 -26.53
C THR A 141 -15.96 9.01 -26.31
N PRO A 142 -15.28 7.86 -26.45
CA PRO A 142 -13.82 7.76 -26.30
C PRO A 142 -13.06 8.37 -27.49
N ALA A 143 -13.74 8.62 -28.60
CA ALA A 143 -13.18 9.27 -29.78
C ALA A 143 -12.87 10.76 -29.53
N LYS A 144 -11.98 11.33 -30.34
CA LYS A 144 -11.69 12.77 -30.36
C LYS A 144 -12.23 13.39 -31.65
N PRO A 145 -12.97 14.51 -31.60
CA PRO A 145 -13.39 15.21 -30.39
C PRO A 145 -14.38 14.38 -29.55
N SER A 146 -14.37 14.58 -28.22
CA SER A 146 -15.24 13.81 -27.33
C SER A 146 -16.65 14.41 -27.35
N ILE A 147 -17.61 13.63 -27.84
CA ILE A 147 -19.01 14.03 -28.01
C ILE A 147 -19.84 13.41 -26.89
N CYS A 148 -20.75 14.19 -26.31
CA CYS A 148 -21.76 13.69 -25.38
C CYS A 148 -22.92 13.03 -26.16
N ASP A 149 -23.13 11.72 -26.02
CA ASP A 149 -24.16 10.92 -26.69
C ASP A 149 -25.59 11.39 -26.35
N GLU A 150 -25.79 11.99 -25.18
CA GLU A 150 -27.11 12.45 -24.74
C GLU A 150 -27.46 13.85 -25.28
N LYS A 151 -26.47 14.76 -25.31
CA LYS A 151 -26.67 16.17 -25.68
C LYS A 151 -26.19 16.49 -27.10
N GLY A 152 -25.45 15.59 -27.75
CA GLY A 152 -24.85 15.77 -29.07
C GLY A 152 -23.75 16.85 -29.15
N ILE A 153 -23.33 17.40 -28.00
CA ILE A 153 -22.36 18.50 -27.94
C ILE A 153 -20.93 17.99 -27.74
N GLU A 154 -19.98 18.64 -28.39
CA GLU A 154 -18.56 18.45 -28.11
C GLU A 154 -18.23 18.98 -26.71
N ARG A 155 -17.48 18.20 -25.94
CA ARG A 155 -17.08 18.54 -24.56
C ARG A 155 -15.57 18.40 -24.41
N LYS A 156 -14.96 19.39 -23.78
CA LYS A 156 -13.55 19.38 -23.39
C LYS A 156 -13.41 18.94 -21.94
N LYS A 157 -12.23 18.42 -21.60
CA LYS A 157 -11.88 18.02 -20.22
C LYS A 157 -11.92 19.16 -19.19
N THR A 158 -11.97 20.40 -19.67
CA THR A 158 -11.99 21.62 -18.85
C THR A 158 -13.39 22.17 -18.66
N ASP A 159 -14.40 21.61 -19.33
CA ASP A 159 -15.76 22.12 -19.26
C ASP A 159 -16.40 21.78 -17.92
N GLU A 160 -17.33 22.63 -17.48
CA GLU A 160 -18.07 22.43 -16.24
C GLU A 160 -18.91 21.12 -16.32
N PRO A 161 -19.08 20.41 -15.19
CA PRO A 161 -19.98 19.25 -15.13
C PRO A 161 -21.39 19.61 -15.62
N CYS A 162 -22.15 18.63 -16.11
CA CYS A 162 -23.55 18.89 -16.47
C CYS A 162 -24.36 19.23 -15.21
N ASP A 163 -25.47 19.98 -15.35
CA ASP A 163 -26.29 20.42 -14.21
C ASP A 163 -26.90 19.26 -13.42
N ASP A 164 -27.16 18.15 -14.12
CA ASP A 164 -27.65 16.85 -13.62
C ASP A 164 -26.52 15.93 -13.16
N TYR A 165 -25.26 16.39 -13.20
CA TYR A 165 -24.15 15.68 -12.58
C TYR A 165 -24.27 15.79 -11.06
N GLU A 166 -25.13 14.96 -10.48
CA GLU A 166 -25.02 14.60 -9.09
C GLU A 166 -23.70 13.85 -8.95
N LYS A 167 -22.73 14.46 -8.26
CA LYS A 167 -21.65 13.67 -7.68
C LYS A 167 -22.38 12.61 -6.88
N ASN A 168 -22.34 11.36 -7.34
CA ASN A 168 -22.69 10.18 -6.56
C ASN A 168 -21.67 10.05 -5.40
N ILE A 169 -21.65 11.07 -4.55
CA ILE A 169 -21.39 10.97 -3.14
C ILE A 169 -22.68 10.30 -2.70
N HIS A 170 -22.67 8.98 -2.48
CA HIS A 170 -23.60 8.46 -1.49
C HIS A 170 -23.45 9.39 -0.30
N ARG A 171 -24.49 10.19 -0.04
CA ARG A 171 -24.54 11.20 1.02
C ARG A 171 -23.78 10.60 2.20
N PHE A 172 -22.63 11.16 2.55
CA PHE A 172 -22.14 10.99 3.91
C PHE A 172 -23.21 11.67 4.75
N GLU A 173 -24.19 10.89 5.21
CA GLU A 173 -25.07 11.35 6.27
C GLU A 173 -24.16 11.51 7.48
N SER A 174 -23.72 12.74 7.71
CA SER A 174 -23.02 13.08 8.95
C SER A 174 -23.93 12.63 10.10
N LEU A 175 -23.39 11.72 10.92
CA LEU A 175 -24.05 11.18 12.11
C LEU A 175 -24.22 12.25 13.20
N ASP A 176 -23.62 13.43 13.02
CA ASP A 176 -23.46 14.43 14.07
C ASP A 176 -24.56 15.51 14.07
N GLY A 177 -25.44 15.53 13.06
CA GLY A 177 -26.42 16.61 12.89
C GLY A 177 -27.88 16.18 12.97
N GLY A 178 -28.48 16.24 14.17
CA GLY A 178 -29.95 16.29 14.35
C GLY A 178 -30.52 15.25 15.33
N ASP A 179 -31.31 15.73 16.30
CA ASP A 179 -32.01 14.97 17.35
C ASP A 179 -33.32 14.32 16.82
N ASP A 180 -33.28 13.81 15.59
CA ASP A 180 -34.42 13.21 14.92
C ASP A 180 -34.46 11.70 15.22
N ALA A 181 -35.54 11.25 15.84
CA ALA A 181 -35.73 9.84 16.22
C ALA A 181 -35.70 8.92 15.00
N GLU A 182 -36.24 9.37 13.86
CA GLU A 182 -36.24 8.61 12.60
C GLU A 182 -34.81 8.43 12.06
N LYS A 183 -33.96 9.44 12.25
CA LYS A 183 -32.55 9.38 11.85
C LYS A 183 -31.77 8.38 12.71
N ARG A 184 -32.03 8.31 14.03
CA ARG A 184 -31.41 7.32 14.93
C ARG A 184 -31.75 5.89 14.55
N GLU A 185 -33.04 5.61 14.31
CA GLU A 185 -33.49 4.27 13.90
C GLU A 185 -32.82 3.83 12.58
N ARG A 186 -32.71 4.75 11.61
CA ARG A 186 -32.05 4.48 10.33
C ARG A 186 -30.55 4.21 10.49
N ILE A 187 -29.88 4.93 11.40
CA ILE A 187 -28.46 4.75 11.73
C ILE A 187 -28.24 3.38 12.40
N GLU A 188 -29.06 3.02 13.39
CA GLU A 188 -28.98 1.72 14.05
C GLU A 188 -29.17 0.57 13.06
N LYS A 189 -30.13 0.71 12.14
CA LYS A 189 -30.34 -0.27 11.07
C LYS A 189 -29.12 -0.42 10.16
N LEU A 190 -28.51 0.70 9.74
CA LEU A 190 -27.29 0.68 8.93
C LEU A 190 -26.11 0.03 9.66
N TYR A 191 -25.94 0.32 10.96
CA TYR A 191 -24.91 -0.33 11.77
C TYR A 191 -25.13 -1.84 11.87
N ALA A 192 -26.38 -2.28 12.05
CA ALA A 192 -26.72 -3.70 12.07
C ALA A 192 -26.45 -4.38 10.72
N GLU A 193 -26.80 -3.74 9.60
CA GLU A 193 -26.52 -4.24 8.25
C GLU A 193 -25.00 -4.35 7.98
N ILE A 194 -24.21 -3.35 8.40
CA ILE A 194 -22.74 -3.38 8.29
C ILE A 194 -22.17 -4.51 9.15
N ALA A 195 -22.62 -4.63 10.40
CA ALA A 195 -22.17 -5.68 11.30
C ALA A 195 -22.45 -7.07 10.73
N ASN A 196 -23.66 -7.30 10.20
CA ASN A 196 -24.04 -8.55 9.54
C ASN A 196 -23.18 -8.82 8.31
N THR A 197 -22.97 -7.82 7.44
CA THR A 197 -22.13 -7.97 6.25
C THR A 197 -20.68 -8.31 6.62
N LEU A 198 -20.14 -7.70 7.67
CA LEU A 198 -18.79 -7.99 8.16
C LEU A 198 -18.72 -9.39 8.75
N GLN A 199 -19.74 -9.82 9.48
CA GLN A 199 -19.83 -11.17 10.04
C GLN A 199 -19.94 -12.24 8.94
N GLU A 200 -20.80 -12.04 7.94
CA GLU A 200 -20.94 -12.94 6.79
C GLU A 200 -19.63 -13.05 6.01
N ARG A 201 -18.94 -11.93 5.78
CA ARG A 201 -17.61 -11.95 5.15
C ARG A 201 -16.57 -12.66 6.00
N ALA A 202 -16.58 -12.44 7.31
CA ALA A 202 -15.66 -13.14 8.22
C ALA A 202 -15.90 -14.65 8.23
N GLN A 203 -17.17 -15.08 8.18
CA GLN A 203 -17.55 -16.49 8.08
C GLN A 203 -17.14 -17.09 6.74
N ALA A 204 -17.44 -16.43 5.62
CA ALA A 204 -17.02 -16.89 4.29
C ALA A 204 -15.49 -16.97 4.17
N MET A 205 -14.76 -16.01 4.75
CA MET A 205 -13.30 -16.06 4.80
C MET A 205 -12.78 -17.19 5.70
N ALA A 206 -13.47 -17.51 6.80
CA ALA A 206 -13.10 -18.63 7.67
C ALA A 206 -13.29 -19.96 6.94
N GLU A 207 -14.42 -20.14 6.26
CA GLU A 207 -14.69 -21.34 5.44
C GLU A 207 -13.67 -21.52 4.32
N ASP A 208 -13.31 -20.45 3.60
CA ASP A 208 -12.28 -20.49 2.55
C ASP A 208 -10.88 -20.80 3.13
N THR A 209 -10.60 -20.30 4.35
CA THR A 209 -9.34 -20.59 5.06
C THR A 209 -9.25 -22.04 5.51
N ASP A 210 -10.33 -22.62 6.00
CA ASP A 210 -10.40 -24.03 6.42
C ASP A 210 -10.24 -24.95 5.20
N HIS A 211 -10.91 -24.66 4.09
CA HIS A 211 -10.74 -25.40 2.83
C HIS A 211 -9.31 -25.33 2.31
N PHE A 212 -8.70 -24.14 2.29
CA PHE A 212 -7.30 -23.99 1.90
C PHE A 212 -6.37 -24.80 2.81
N TYR A 213 -6.62 -24.81 4.12
CA TYR A 213 -5.80 -25.53 5.09
C TYR A 213 -5.84 -27.05 4.86
N ASP A 214 -7.04 -27.61 4.68
CA ASP A 214 -7.24 -29.03 4.42
C ASP A 214 -6.57 -29.48 3.11
N ASP A 215 -6.71 -28.69 2.05
CA ASP A 215 -6.07 -28.97 0.76
C ASP A 215 -4.55 -28.88 0.84
N ALA A 216 -4.02 -27.85 1.52
CA ALA A 216 -2.59 -27.70 1.71
C ALA A 216 -2.00 -28.87 2.52
N MET A 217 -2.69 -29.30 3.59
CA MET A 217 -2.29 -30.48 4.37
C MET A 217 -2.26 -31.75 3.52
N ARG A 218 -3.33 -31.98 2.74
CA ARG A 218 -3.46 -33.14 1.86
C ARG A 218 -2.33 -33.17 0.82
N LEU A 219 -2.12 -32.07 0.09
CA LEU A 219 -1.09 -31.96 -0.95
C LEU A 219 0.32 -32.19 -0.40
N LEU A 220 0.65 -31.63 0.77
CA LEU A 220 1.94 -31.82 1.41
C LEU A 220 2.17 -33.26 1.87
N ARG A 221 1.11 -33.94 2.37
CA ARG A 221 1.17 -35.35 2.73
C ARG A 221 1.40 -36.23 1.50
N GLU A 222 0.60 -36.04 0.45
CA GLU A 222 0.74 -36.79 -0.81
C GLU A 222 2.14 -36.62 -1.41
N ARG A 223 2.67 -35.39 -1.39
CA ARG A 223 4.04 -35.11 -1.83
C ARG A 223 5.06 -35.98 -1.09
N ALA A 224 4.92 -36.15 0.24
CA ALA A 224 5.80 -36.99 1.03
C ALA A 224 5.61 -38.49 0.78
N GLU A 225 4.44 -38.92 0.32
CA GLU A 225 4.14 -40.33 0.02
C GLU A 225 4.64 -40.78 -1.35
N ARG A 226 4.66 -39.87 -2.33
CA ARG A 226 5.19 -40.12 -3.68
C ARG A 226 6.71 -40.32 -3.72
N GLU A 227 7.43 -39.83 -2.71
CA GLU A 227 8.89 -39.98 -2.63
C GLU A 227 9.30 -41.42 -2.22
N PRO A 228 10.40 -41.97 -2.77
CA PRO A 228 10.85 -43.32 -2.45
C PRO A 228 11.04 -43.55 -0.95
N PHE A 229 10.66 -44.74 -0.46
CA PHE A 229 10.81 -45.10 0.94
C PHE A 229 12.27 -45.00 1.40
N GLY A 230 12.48 -44.44 2.59
CA GLY A 230 13.81 -44.22 3.17
C GLY A 230 14.62 -43.06 2.57
N SER A 231 14.20 -42.47 1.45
CA SER A 231 14.94 -41.38 0.81
C SER A 231 15.07 -40.14 1.70
N VAL A 232 16.17 -39.41 1.54
CA VAL A 232 16.39 -38.12 2.21
C VAL A 232 15.29 -37.13 1.85
N ARG A 233 14.84 -37.15 0.59
CA ARG A 233 13.79 -36.28 0.08
C ARG A 233 12.44 -36.55 0.75
N ARG A 234 12.07 -37.83 0.92
CA ARG A 234 10.89 -38.22 1.71
C ARG A 234 10.94 -37.69 3.15
N LYS A 235 12.10 -37.77 3.81
CA LYS A 235 12.29 -37.23 5.17
C LYS A 235 12.10 -35.71 5.22
N ILE A 236 12.60 -34.99 4.20
CA ILE A 236 12.41 -33.54 4.08
C ILE A 236 10.93 -33.20 3.87
N CYS A 237 10.25 -33.86 2.94
CA CYS A 237 8.83 -33.61 2.67
C CYS A 237 7.92 -33.93 3.87
N ARG A 238 8.21 -35.00 4.62
CA ARG A 238 7.50 -35.29 5.88
C ARG A 238 7.69 -34.17 6.90
N ARG A 239 8.93 -33.72 7.11
CA ARG A 239 9.21 -32.60 8.00
C ARG A 239 8.48 -31.33 7.56
N GLN A 240 8.39 -31.06 6.25
CA GLN A 240 7.67 -29.91 5.70
C GLN A 240 6.17 -29.99 5.99
N HIS A 241 5.54 -31.15 5.77
CA HIS A 241 4.15 -31.40 6.18
C HIS A 241 3.97 -31.14 7.68
N ASP A 242 4.83 -31.72 8.52
CA ASP A 242 4.70 -31.59 9.97
C ASP A 242 4.94 -30.13 10.43
N ILE A 243 5.88 -29.42 9.81
CA ILE A 243 6.08 -27.98 10.04
C ILE A 243 4.80 -27.21 9.72
N PHE A 244 4.18 -27.46 8.57
CA PHE A 244 2.95 -26.77 8.17
C PHE A 244 1.83 -26.94 9.19
N VAL A 245 1.54 -28.19 9.59
CA VAL A 245 0.51 -28.50 10.60
C VAL A 245 0.79 -27.82 11.94
N ASN A 246 2.06 -27.77 12.36
CA ASN A 246 2.43 -27.24 13.67
C ASN A 246 2.51 -25.72 13.74
N ILE A 247 2.56 -25.01 12.61
CA ILE A 247 2.49 -23.53 12.61
C ILE A 247 1.16 -23.08 13.20
N PHE A 248 0.05 -23.66 12.74
CA PHE A 248 -1.29 -23.27 13.17
C PHE A 248 -1.52 -23.61 14.64
N ALA A 249 -1.08 -24.78 15.10
CA ALA A 249 -1.13 -25.14 16.51
C ALA A 249 -0.38 -24.14 17.40
N LEU A 250 0.85 -23.76 17.03
CA LEU A 250 1.64 -22.79 17.79
C LEU A 250 1.00 -21.40 17.82
N LEU A 251 0.43 -20.95 16.69
CA LEU A 251 -0.27 -19.67 16.62
C LEU A 251 -1.56 -19.69 17.46
N ALA A 252 -2.30 -20.79 17.44
CA ALA A 252 -3.51 -20.97 18.26
C ALA A 252 -3.20 -21.03 19.76
N GLU A 253 -2.04 -21.56 20.14
CA GLU A 253 -1.50 -21.52 21.51
C GLU A 253 -1.02 -20.12 21.94
N GLY A 254 -1.11 -19.11 21.05
CA GLY A 254 -0.70 -17.74 21.34
C GLY A 254 0.80 -17.49 21.20
N THR A 255 1.55 -18.39 20.53
CA THR A 255 2.97 -18.17 20.25
C THR A 255 3.12 -16.96 19.31
N PRO A 256 3.89 -15.92 19.69
CA PRO A 256 4.14 -14.79 18.81
C PRO A 256 4.79 -15.23 17.50
N LYS A 257 4.40 -14.62 16.37
CA LYS A 257 4.84 -14.97 15.02
C LYS A 257 6.37 -15.01 14.89
N GLU A 258 7.06 -14.10 15.56
CA GLU A 258 8.51 -13.96 15.55
C GLU A 258 9.22 -15.14 16.22
N GLN A 259 8.51 -15.85 17.10
CA GLN A 259 9.03 -16.98 17.87
C GLN A 259 8.68 -18.35 17.28
N VAL A 260 7.69 -18.41 16.37
CA VAL A 260 7.21 -19.67 15.76
C VAL A 260 8.36 -20.45 15.09
N GLU A 261 9.22 -19.78 14.33
CA GLU A 261 10.36 -20.45 13.67
C GLU A 261 11.35 -21.06 14.67
N GLN A 262 11.58 -20.38 15.80
CA GLN A 262 12.48 -20.85 16.85
C GLN A 262 11.87 -22.02 17.61
N ALA A 263 10.57 -21.95 17.90
CA ALA A 263 9.82 -23.02 18.53
C ALA A 263 9.81 -24.29 17.66
N LEU A 264 9.59 -24.15 16.35
CA LEU A 264 9.66 -25.25 15.40
C LEU A 264 11.09 -25.82 15.31
N ALA A 265 12.12 -24.97 15.21
CA ALA A 265 13.50 -25.42 15.17
C ALA A 265 13.87 -26.25 16.42
N LYS A 266 13.42 -25.82 17.60
CA LYS A 266 13.56 -26.57 18.86
C LYS A 266 12.80 -27.89 18.82
N LYS A 267 11.54 -27.90 18.38
CA LYS A 267 10.69 -29.10 18.27
C LYS A 267 11.32 -30.18 17.37
N TYR A 268 11.90 -29.78 16.25
CA TYR A 268 12.54 -30.68 15.29
C TYR A 268 14.05 -30.90 15.53
N ARG A 269 14.60 -30.42 16.67
CA ARG A 269 16.02 -30.54 17.04
C ARG A 269 16.98 -30.04 15.95
N LEU A 270 16.59 -28.96 15.27
CA LEU A 270 17.41 -28.32 14.24
C LEU A 270 18.36 -27.31 14.88
N LYS A 271 19.60 -27.25 14.38
CA LYS A 271 20.64 -26.36 14.93
C LYS A 271 20.28 -24.87 14.84
N ASN A 272 19.44 -24.47 13.88
CA ASN A 272 19.02 -23.10 13.70
C ASN A 272 17.67 -23.01 12.94
N ALA A 273 17.04 -21.83 13.03
CA ALA A 273 15.80 -21.51 12.32
C ALA A 273 15.96 -21.37 10.79
N ARG A 274 17.19 -21.36 10.26
CA ARG A 274 17.43 -21.22 8.81
C ARG A 274 16.86 -22.39 8.03
N THR A 275 16.93 -23.60 8.58
CA THR A 275 16.33 -24.78 7.96
C THR A 275 14.80 -24.69 7.93
N ILE A 276 14.18 -24.19 9.01
CA ILE A 276 12.73 -23.95 9.03
C ILE A 276 12.33 -22.94 7.96
N ARG A 277 13.04 -21.80 7.85
CA ARG A 277 12.76 -20.80 6.80
C ARG A 277 12.83 -21.38 5.40
N ARG A 278 13.88 -22.14 5.10
CA ARG A 278 14.01 -22.81 3.79
C ARG A 278 12.84 -23.76 3.53
N ASP A 279 12.46 -24.56 4.52
CA ASP A 279 11.32 -25.46 4.40
C ASP A 279 10.01 -24.70 4.18
N LEU A 280 9.80 -23.57 4.87
CA LEU A 280 8.64 -22.70 4.66
C LEU A 280 8.60 -22.10 3.26
N ASP A 281 9.75 -21.68 2.73
CA ASP A 281 9.84 -21.15 1.36
C ASP A 281 9.55 -22.24 0.31
N GLU A 282 10.04 -23.46 0.52
CA GLU A 282 9.73 -24.61 -0.33
C GLU A 282 8.25 -25.03 -0.25
N ILE A 283 7.64 -24.97 0.94
CA ILE A 283 6.20 -25.20 1.11
C ILE A 283 5.40 -24.14 0.34
N ARG A 284 5.74 -22.86 0.50
CA ARG A 284 5.06 -21.76 -0.19
C ARG A 284 5.16 -21.89 -1.71
N ALA A 285 6.33 -22.23 -2.23
CA ALA A 285 6.52 -22.45 -3.66
C ALA A 285 5.64 -23.60 -4.16
N PHE A 286 5.69 -24.74 -3.48
CA PHE A 286 4.89 -25.91 -3.83
C PHE A 286 3.39 -25.66 -3.80
N LEU A 287 2.87 -25.03 -2.74
CA LEU A 287 1.43 -24.74 -2.62
C LEU A 287 0.97 -23.72 -3.67
N ARG A 288 1.79 -22.72 -4.03
CA ARG A 288 1.46 -21.78 -5.10
C ARG A 288 1.27 -22.46 -6.46
N GLU A 289 2.05 -23.49 -6.72
CA GLU A 289 1.99 -24.26 -7.97
C GLU A 289 0.81 -25.24 -7.98
N ASN A 290 0.46 -25.85 -6.84
CA ASN A 290 -0.46 -26.99 -6.81
C ASN A 290 -1.87 -26.68 -6.29
N VAL A 291 -2.07 -25.59 -5.54
CA VAL A 291 -3.41 -25.19 -5.04
C VAL A 291 -4.22 -24.47 -6.13
N ARG A 292 -3.56 -23.81 -7.10
CA ARG A 292 -4.24 -23.13 -8.21
C ARG A 292 -4.88 -24.05 -9.23
N ASP A 293 -4.43 -25.30 -9.31
CA ASP A 293 -4.94 -26.29 -10.26
C ASP A 293 -6.10 -27.12 -9.67
N SER A 294 -6.48 -26.87 -8.42
CA SER A 294 -7.56 -27.59 -7.70
C SER A 294 -8.89 -26.80 -7.63
N GLN A 295 -8.92 -25.58 -8.18
CA GLN A 295 -10.11 -24.72 -8.33
C GLN A 295 -10.49 -24.60 -9.80
#